data_AF-A0A957TH62-F1
#
_entry.id   AF-A0A957TH62-F1
#
_cell.length_a   1.000
_cell.length_b   1.000
_cell.length_c   1.000
_cell.angle_alpha   90.00
_cell.angle_beta   90.00
_cell.angle_gamma   90.00
#
_symmetry.space_group_name_H-M   'P 1'
#
loop_
_entity.id
_entity.type
_entity.pdbx_description
1 polymer ?
#
loop_
_entity_poly.entity_id
_entity_poly.type
_entity_poly.pdbx_seq_one_letter_code
_entity_poly.pdbx_strand_id
1 'polypeptide(L)'
;DYDPSAYGIDGAYTAAMLDYFTRELGVDITDEYSVIDIPTAIGWDRSTGQGPAYTNVGPWLARAMRQNSDLDVLVAQGYYDLATPFFGAELMFNQPGFDPARVHFRYYEAGHMMYIHEPSLEAVVEDVRELIRGELEG
;
A
#
# COMPACT_ATOMS: atom_id res chain seq x y z
N ASP A 1 -0.25 0.84 21.90
CA ASP A 1 -1.30 0.26 21.06
C ASP A 1 -0.68 -0.28 19.79
N TYR A 2 -0.75 -1.60 19.62
CA TYR A 2 -0.25 -2.28 18.43
C TYR A 2 -1.36 -2.30 17.39
N ASP A 3 -1.02 -1.97 16.15
CA ASP A 3 -1.91 -2.16 15.01
C ASP A 3 -2.17 -3.67 14.85
N PRO A 4 -3.44 -4.14 14.87
CA PRO A 4 -3.76 -5.55 14.65
C PRO A 4 -3.27 -6.07 13.28
N SER A 5 -2.96 -5.18 12.33
CA SER A 5 -2.29 -5.55 11.07
C SER A 5 -0.85 -6.03 11.28
N ALA A 6 -0.14 -5.49 12.27
CA ALA A 6 1.29 -5.74 12.52
C ALA A 6 1.53 -6.88 13.53
N TYR A 7 0.70 -6.99 14.58
CA TYR A 7 0.94 -7.92 15.70
C TYR A 7 1.03 -9.39 15.28
N GLY A 8 0.30 -9.81 14.25
CA GLY A 8 0.31 -11.18 13.75
C GLY A 8 1.53 -11.55 12.91
N ILE A 9 2.30 -10.57 12.42
CA ILE A 9 3.35 -10.79 11.42
C ILE A 9 4.73 -10.30 11.82
N ASP A 10 4.86 -9.32 12.73
CA ASP A 10 6.14 -8.67 13.04
C ASP A 10 7.24 -9.67 13.42
N GLY A 11 6.92 -10.66 14.26
CA GLY A 11 7.88 -11.69 14.65
C GLY A 11 8.37 -12.55 13.48
N ALA A 12 7.48 -12.87 12.53
CA ALA A 12 7.83 -13.65 11.35
C ALA A 12 8.72 -12.84 10.39
N TYR A 13 8.42 -11.56 10.18
CA TYR A 13 9.24 -10.67 9.34
C TYR A 13 10.62 -10.41 9.96
N THR A 14 10.69 -10.16 11.27
CA THR A 14 11.97 -10.02 11.98
C THR A 14 12.82 -11.28 11.83
N ALA A 15 12.24 -12.47 12.07
CA ALA A 15 12.97 -13.72 11.95
C ALA A 15 13.46 -13.96 10.51
N ALA A 16 12.61 -13.74 9.50
CA ALA A 16 12.97 -13.91 8.10
C ALA A 16 14.09 -12.96 7.66
N MET A 17 14.04 -11.70 8.06
CA MET A 17 15.07 -10.71 7.73
C MET A 17 16.40 -11.02 8.39
N LEU A 18 16.39 -11.39 9.68
CA LEU A 18 17.62 -11.78 10.40
C LEU A 18 18.24 -13.06 9.81
N ASP A 19 17.42 -14.05 9.42
CA ASP A 19 17.89 -15.27 8.75
C ASP A 19 18.56 -14.93 7.42
N TYR A 20 17.92 -14.09 6.59
CA TYR A 20 18.47 -13.64 5.31
C TYR A 20 19.80 -12.89 5.46
N PHE A 21 19.87 -11.92 6.39
CA PHE A 21 21.11 -11.16 6.64
C PHE A 21 22.26 -12.06 7.08
N THR A 22 22.00 -12.95 8.03
CA THR A 22 23.06 -13.77 8.65
C THR A 22 23.47 -14.94 7.77
N ARG A 23 22.52 -15.66 7.17
CA ARG A 23 22.79 -16.92 6.45
C ARG A 23 23.03 -16.73 4.96
N GLU A 24 22.33 -15.80 4.32
CA GLU A 24 22.48 -15.59 2.88
C GLU A 24 23.51 -14.51 2.57
N LEU A 25 23.43 -13.37 3.25
CA LEU A 25 24.34 -12.24 3.00
C LEU A 25 25.62 -12.28 3.85
N GLY A 26 25.65 -13.08 4.92
CA GLY A 26 26.81 -13.18 5.83
C GLY A 26 27.08 -11.90 6.63
N VAL A 27 26.07 -11.06 6.83
CA VAL A 27 26.16 -9.82 7.62
C VAL A 27 25.95 -10.15 9.08
N ASP A 28 26.92 -9.78 9.92
CA ASP A 28 26.81 -9.88 11.38
C ASP A 28 25.95 -8.72 11.92
N ILE A 29 24.64 -8.92 11.91
CA ILE A 29 23.66 -7.97 12.42
C ILE A 29 23.41 -8.25 13.90
N THR A 30 23.87 -7.36 14.78
CA THR A 30 23.71 -7.48 16.24
C THR A 30 22.70 -6.49 16.82
N ASP A 31 22.32 -5.48 16.04
CA ASP A 31 21.37 -4.47 16.44
C ASP A 31 19.93 -5.02 16.41
N GLU A 32 19.06 -4.42 17.22
CA GLU A 32 17.64 -4.76 17.22
C GLU A 32 17.02 -4.40 15.85
N TYR A 33 16.35 -5.38 15.23
CA TYR A 33 15.62 -5.17 13.99
C TYR A 33 14.21 -4.66 14.30
N SER A 34 13.93 -3.42 13.89
CA SER A 34 12.59 -2.82 14.00
C SER A 34 11.83 -2.99 12.69
N VAL A 35 10.70 -3.70 12.73
CA VAL A 35 9.82 -3.87 11.56
C VAL A 35 9.14 -2.55 11.20
N ILE A 36 8.77 -1.74 12.20
CA ILE A 36 8.18 -0.41 12.06
C ILE A 36 8.74 0.51 13.14
N ASP A 37 9.42 1.60 12.74
CA ASP A 37 9.94 2.60 13.66
C ASP A 37 9.10 3.89 13.66
N ILE A 38 8.16 3.96 14.61
CA ILE A 38 7.26 5.11 14.78
C ILE A 38 8.01 6.42 15.11
N PRO A 39 9.03 6.45 15.99
CA PRO A 39 9.79 7.66 16.26
C PRO A 39 10.41 8.29 15.00
N THR A 40 11.03 7.48 14.13
CA THR A 40 11.54 7.96 12.84
C THR A 40 10.39 8.47 11.97
N ALA A 41 9.27 7.76 11.90
CA ALA A 41 8.12 8.14 11.07
C ALA A 41 7.49 9.49 11.48
N ILE A 42 7.53 9.86 12.77
CA ILE A 42 7.07 11.15 13.29
C ILE A 42 8.02 12.29 12.89
N GLY A 43 9.32 12.00 12.74
CA GLY A 43 10.34 12.97 12.34
C GLY A 43 10.33 13.32 10.85
N TRP A 44 9.52 12.64 10.02
CA TRP A 44 9.47 12.90 8.59
C TRP A 44 8.88 14.28 8.28
N ASP A 45 9.54 15.04 7.40
CA ASP A 45 9.02 16.30 6.89
C ASP A 45 7.82 16.04 5.97
N ARG A 46 6.63 16.40 6.44
CA ARG A 46 5.37 16.32 5.70
C ARG A 46 4.90 17.69 5.20
N SER A 47 5.76 18.71 5.22
CA SER A 47 5.42 20.10 4.81
C SER A 47 4.91 20.20 3.37
N THR A 48 5.28 19.26 2.51
CA THR A 48 4.81 19.17 1.13
C THR A 48 3.42 18.54 1.01
N GLY A 49 2.96 17.80 2.01
CA GLY A 49 1.66 17.14 2.07
C GLY A 49 0.54 18.11 2.40
N GLN A 50 -0.48 18.18 1.55
CA GLN A 50 -1.63 19.06 1.81
C GLN A 50 -2.60 18.40 2.80
N GLY A 51 -2.34 18.52 4.11
CA GLY A 51 -3.27 18.04 5.14
C GLY A 51 -2.76 18.20 6.58
N PRO A 52 -3.66 18.35 7.57
CA PRO A 52 -3.28 18.61 8.97
C PRO A 52 -2.74 17.38 9.72
N ALA A 53 -2.74 16.18 9.12
CA ALA A 53 -2.28 14.93 9.75
C ALA A 53 -1.62 13.93 8.78
N TYR A 54 -2.08 13.88 7.51
CA TYR A 54 -1.61 12.94 6.49
C TYR A 54 -1.27 13.66 5.18
N THR A 55 -0.27 13.14 4.46
CA THR A 55 0.12 13.62 3.14
C THR A 55 -0.97 13.26 2.13
N ASN A 56 -1.72 14.25 1.65
CA ASN A 56 -2.69 14.06 0.57
C ASN A 56 -1.99 14.13 -0.79
N VAL A 57 -1.92 13.01 -1.51
CA VAL A 57 -1.30 12.93 -2.84
C VAL A 57 -2.26 13.08 -4.03
N GLY A 58 -3.57 13.15 -3.76
CA GLY A 58 -4.62 13.19 -4.79
C GLY A 58 -4.42 14.28 -5.86
N PRO A 59 -4.11 15.55 -5.50
CA PRO A 59 -3.91 16.60 -6.49
C PRO A 59 -2.77 16.33 -7.49
N TRP A 60 -1.68 15.70 -7.03
CA TRP A 60 -0.56 15.36 -7.91
C TRP A 60 -0.88 14.17 -8.81
N LEU A 61 -1.58 13.15 -8.28
CA LEU A 61 -2.04 12.02 -9.09
C LEU A 61 -3.04 12.47 -10.16
N ALA A 62 -4.02 13.30 -9.81
CA ALA A 62 -4.97 13.87 -10.77
C ALA A 62 -4.26 14.66 -11.87
N ARG A 63 -3.21 15.43 -11.52
CA ARG A 63 -2.38 16.13 -12.50
C ARG A 63 -1.64 15.15 -13.41
N ALA A 64 -1.05 14.10 -12.86
CA ALA A 64 -0.35 13.09 -13.64
C ALA A 64 -1.28 12.39 -14.64
N MET A 65 -2.47 11.96 -14.21
CA MET A 65 -3.48 11.33 -15.08
C MET A 65 -4.02 12.25 -16.17
N ARG A 66 -3.98 13.58 -15.99
CA ARG A 66 -4.31 14.55 -17.06
C ARG A 66 -3.17 14.78 -18.03
N GLN A 67 -1.92 14.64 -17.57
CA GLN A 67 -0.73 14.82 -18.39
C GLN A 67 -0.37 13.55 -19.18
N ASN A 68 -0.78 12.38 -18.67
CA ASN A 68 -0.61 11.10 -19.32
C ASN A 68 -2.00 10.44 -19.49
N SER A 69 -2.51 10.41 -20.72
CA SER A 69 -3.79 9.75 -21.05
C SER A 69 -3.75 8.25 -20.83
N ASP A 70 -2.56 7.65 -20.86
CA ASP A 70 -2.33 6.21 -20.80
C ASP A 70 -2.00 5.75 -19.36
N LEU A 71 -2.12 6.66 -18.38
CA LEU A 71 -1.96 6.34 -16.97
C LEU A 71 -3.28 5.87 -16.38
N ASP A 72 -3.37 4.57 -16.14
CA ASP A 72 -4.42 3.92 -15.36
C ASP A 72 -3.98 3.72 -13.90
N VAL A 73 -4.95 3.65 -13.00
CA VAL A 73 -4.72 3.51 -11.56
C VAL A 73 -5.50 2.32 -11.02
N LEU A 74 -4.80 1.35 -10.43
CA LEU A 74 -5.40 0.28 -9.62
C LEU A 74 -5.40 0.68 -8.14
N VAL A 75 -6.57 0.62 -7.52
CA VAL A 75 -6.79 0.85 -6.09
C VAL A 75 -7.12 -0.49 -5.44
N ALA A 76 -6.09 -1.15 -4.92
CA ALA A 76 -6.22 -2.44 -4.24
C ALA A 76 -6.58 -2.25 -2.76
N GLN A 77 -7.69 -2.82 -2.28
CA GLN A 77 -8.20 -2.62 -0.93
C GLN A 77 -8.60 -3.94 -0.27
N GLY A 78 -8.24 -4.13 1.00
CA GLY A 78 -8.76 -5.23 1.80
C GLY A 78 -10.12 -4.89 2.41
N TYR A 79 -11.09 -5.81 2.36
CA TYR A 79 -12.40 -5.63 3.00
C TYR A 79 -12.31 -5.41 4.51
N TYR A 80 -11.27 -5.96 5.14
CA TYR A 80 -11.05 -5.90 6.59
C TYR A 80 -9.94 -4.92 6.97
N ASP A 81 -9.51 -4.07 6.05
CA ASP A 81 -8.51 -3.03 6.32
C ASP A 81 -9.15 -1.86 7.09
N LEU A 82 -8.89 -1.83 8.39
CA LEU A 82 -9.29 -0.74 9.28
C LEU A 82 -8.20 0.34 9.44
N ALA A 83 -6.99 0.09 8.95
CA ALA A 83 -5.89 1.05 8.98
C ALA A 83 -6.07 2.09 7.86
N THR A 84 -6.47 1.64 6.67
CA THR A 84 -6.87 2.49 5.54
C THR A 84 -8.25 2.13 5.01
N PRO A 85 -9.34 2.61 5.64
CA PRO A 85 -10.70 2.28 5.21
C PRO A 85 -10.97 2.72 3.76
N PHE A 86 -11.53 1.81 2.95
CA PHE A 86 -11.76 2.01 1.51
C PHE A 86 -12.51 3.29 1.16
N PHE A 87 -13.43 3.73 2.03
CA PHE A 87 -14.19 4.97 1.83
C PHE A 87 -13.30 6.20 1.64
N GLY A 88 -12.12 6.24 2.28
CA GLY A 88 -11.16 7.34 2.09
C GLY A 88 -10.61 7.41 0.66
N ALA A 89 -10.27 6.25 0.09
CA ALA A 89 -9.80 6.15 -1.29
C ALA A 89 -10.91 6.48 -2.29
N GLU A 90 -12.10 5.91 -2.11
CA GLU A 90 -13.27 6.22 -2.94
C GLU A 90 -13.61 7.71 -2.92
N LEU A 91 -13.58 8.35 -1.74
CA LEU A 91 -13.86 9.78 -1.61
C LEU A 91 -12.83 10.63 -2.38
N MET A 92 -11.56 10.24 -2.36
CA MET A 92 -10.49 10.93 -3.09
C MET A 92 -10.70 10.84 -4.60
N PHE A 93 -10.92 9.64 -5.14
CA PHE A 93 -11.08 9.44 -6.58
C PHE A 93 -12.43 9.94 -7.13
N ASN A 94 -13.44 10.11 -6.27
CA ASN A 94 -14.69 10.80 -6.62
C ASN A 94 -14.56 12.34 -6.68
N GLN A 95 -13.41 12.92 -6.32
CA GLN A 95 -13.20 14.36 -6.49
C GLN A 95 -13.01 14.74 -7.97
N PRO A 96 -13.31 16.00 -8.35
CA PRO A 96 -13.05 16.48 -9.70
C PRO A 96 -11.57 16.35 -10.09
N GLY A 97 -11.33 15.92 -11.33
CA GLY A 97 -9.98 15.86 -11.93
C GLY A 97 -9.41 14.45 -12.09
N PHE A 98 -10.14 13.43 -11.62
CA PHE A 98 -9.92 12.03 -11.98
C PHE A 98 -10.89 11.60 -13.08
N ASP A 99 -10.44 10.69 -13.93
CA ASP A 99 -11.25 10.02 -14.94
C ASP A 99 -11.68 8.65 -14.38
N PRO A 100 -12.96 8.46 -14.02
CA PRO A 100 -13.41 7.21 -13.40
C PRO A 100 -13.19 5.97 -14.28
N ALA A 101 -13.09 6.15 -15.61
CA ALA A 101 -12.84 5.04 -16.53
C ALA A 101 -11.41 4.49 -16.43
N ARG A 102 -10.49 5.23 -15.80
CA ARG A 102 -9.06 4.90 -15.64
C ARG A 102 -8.66 4.66 -14.19
N VAL A 103 -9.65 4.47 -13.31
CA VAL A 103 -9.46 4.16 -11.89
C VAL A 103 -10.21 2.86 -11.58
N HIS A 104 -9.46 1.80 -11.34
CA HIS A 104 -9.96 0.46 -11.12
C HIS A 104 -9.91 0.14 -9.63
N PHE A 105 -11.06 -0.02 -9.00
CA PHE A 105 -11.14 -0.47 -7.62
C PHE A 105 -11.18 -2.00 -7.57
N ARG A 106 -10.36 -2.59 -6.69
CA ARG A 106 -10.36 -4.03 -6.41
C ARG A 106 -10.39 -4.27 -4.93
N TYR A 107 -11.27 -5.19 -4.53
CA TYR A 107 -11.55 -5.49 -3.14
C TYR A 107 -11.23 -6.96 -2.86
N TYR A 108 -10.40 -7.20 -1.86
CA TYR A 108 -9.90 -8.53 -1.51
C TYR A 108 -10.39 -8.94 -0.14
N GLU A 109 -10.68 -10.22 0.05
CA GLU A 109 -11.05 -10.83 1.33
C GLU A 109 -9.83 -10.93 2.28
N ALA A 110 -9.25 -9.78 2.61
CA ALA A 110 -8.07 -9.65 3.45
C ALA A 110 -8.08 -8.32 4.22
N GLY A 111 -7.15 -8.19 5.17
CA GLY A 111 -6.87 -6.94 5.89
C GLY A 111 -5.90 -6.03 5.13
N HIS A 112 -5.14 -5.22 5.88
CA HIS A 112 -4.24 -4.19 5.34
C HIS A 112 -3.16 -4.71 4.37
N MET A 113 -2.64 -5.91 4.61
CA MET A 113 -1.59 -6.52 3.79
C MET A 113 -2.16 -7.71 3.03
N MET A 114 -2.92 -7.45 1.98
CA MET A 114 -3.63 -8.49 1.22
C MET A 114 -2.73 -9.64 0.73
N TYR A 115 -1.44 -9.35 0.51
CA TYR A 115 -0.44 -10.32 0.08
C TYR A 115 -0.05 -11.38 1.14
N ILE A 116 -0.46 -11.24 2.41
CA ILE A 116 -0.23 -12.30 3.43
C ILE A 116 -1.33 -13.37 3.42
N HIS A 117 -2.45 -13.10 2.75
CA HIS A 117 -3.53 -14.05 2.55
C HIS A 117 -3.40 -14.63 1.14
N GLU A 118 -2.99 -15.88 1.01
CA GLU A 118 -2.57 -16.48 -0.27
C GLU A 118 -3.60 -16.34 -1.41
N PRO A 119 -4.91 -16.60 -1.22
CA PRO A 119 -5.91 -16.34 -2.26
C PRO A 119 -5.97 -14.86 -2.70
N SER A 120 -5.80 -13.93 -1.76
CA SER A 120 -5.77 -12.49 -2.07
C SER A 120 -4.46 -12.06 -2.72
N LEU A 121 -3.32 -12.69 -2.38
CA LEU A 121 -2.06 -12.49 -3.08
C LEU A 121 -2.18 -12.87 -4.55
N GLU A 122 -2.71 -14.06 -4.85
CA GLU A 122 -2.91 -14.52 -6.22
C GLU A 122 -3.80 -13.56 -7.01
N ALA A 123 -4.90 -13.11 -6.41
CA ALA A 123 -5.81 -12.15 -7.02
C ALA A 123 -5.14 -10.79 -7.29
N VAL A 124 -4.47 -10.18 -6.30
CA VAL A 124 -3.75 -8.91 -6.47
C VAL A 124 -2.69 -9.01 -7.57
N VAL A 125 -1.96 -10.12 -7.62
CA VAL A 125 -0.93 -10.35 -8.63
C VAL A 125 -1.54 -10.41 -10.03
N GLU A 126 -2.69 -11.05 -10.20
CA GLU A 126 -3.34 -11.10 -11.51
C GLU A 126 -3.93 -9.74 -11.91
N ASP A 127 -4.61 -9.03 -11.00
CA ASP A 127 -5.10 -7.66 -11.26
C ASP A 127 -3.97 -6.71 -11.69
N VAL A 128 -2.79 -6.80 -11.06
CA VAL A 128 -1.60 -6.03 -11.46
C VAL A 128 -1.12 -6.42 -12.86
N ARG A 129 -1.14 -7.71 -13.21
CA ARG A 129 -0.74 -8.16 -14.55
C ARG A 129 -1.71 -7.70 -15.61
N GLU A 130 -3.01 -7.81 -15.35
CA GLU A 130 -4.06 -7.33 -16.23
C GLU A 130 -3.95 -5.82 -16.45
N LEU A 131 -3.66 -5.04 -15.40
CA LEU A 131 -3.40 -3.59 -15.52
C LEU A 131 -2.23 -3.32 -16.46
N ILE A 132 -1.09 -4.01 -16.28
CA ILE A 132 0.10 -3.83 -17.11
C ILE A 132 -0.16 -4.22 -18.57
N ARG A 133 -1.01 -5.22 -18.82
CA ARG A 133 -1.40 -5.65 -20.18
C ARG A 133 -2.44 -4.73 -20.82
N GLY A 134 -3.10 -3.86 -20.04
CA GLY A 134 -4.24 -3.05 -20.51
C GLY A 134 -5.53 -3.86 -20.65
N GLU A 135 -5.65 -4.95 -19.90
CA GLU A 135 -6.76 -5.91 -19.93
C GLU A 135 -7.68 -5.78 -18.70
N LEU A 136 -7.31 -4.93 -17.73
CA LEU A 136 -8.07 -4.77 -16.49
C LEU A 136 -9.40 -4.05 -16.76
N GLU A 137 -10.50 -4.80 -16.72
CA GLU A 137 -11.85 -4.25 -16.87
C GLU A 137 -12.33 -3.54 -15.58
N GLY A 138 -13.41 -2.76 -15.68
CA GLY A 138 -13.99 -1.99 -14.55
C GLY A 138 -14.53 -2.88 -13.45
#